data_AF-A0A1H4AU29-F1
#
_entry.id   AF-A0A1H4AU29-F1
#
_cell.length_a   1.000
_cell.length_b   1.000
_cell.length_c   1.000
_cell.angle_alpha   90.00
_cell.angle_beta   90.00
_cell.angle_gamma   90.00
#
_symmetry.space_group_name_H-M   'P 1'
#
loop_
_entity.id
_entity.type
_entity.pdbx_description
1 polymer ?
#
loop_
_entity_poly.entity_id
_entity_poly.type
_entity_poly.pdbx_seq_one_letter_code
_entity_poly.pdbx_strand_id
1 'polypeptide(L)'
;MNLKTLRELKGISRKELADMTGISFRSIQDYEQGHKELSSAKADTILKMAGALGCTMEDLISDFDLSSLKPSELKEMVSDENQKSRVLSAQGEGSYILMHKDREVAGLVLESETGSIVSVTRVMDETRMPIGTVGEDRFLKAWWYHRAAPVTQGNLASTLEKLGFLSPQAYLLRNLGLSLNDDYWLKPQGSSLTWDDVNLYNNEFDDVVGASHFTGLPVDEDFAITKELFPSGSTKGNVPKSWVCVEGKRYLVKGTEGNKTQQIFNEVVGAYIHRKQQKFDFVDYEFYTIDYGHGKRLGVSAEAFTSADLEFVSARELIRAGRRMHKGASDYDIFVNACEDGGIPKSDVEAFLDYQILTDFIISNTDRNYDNFGVLRDAETLKFVKLAPIFDSGNSMFYDLDMNHGTLELNNIPVDSFAENEFGLLRLVKDPSIVEVDKLLTNDELSKVLASSNRTPEQVRVLLSIYDRKKDMLFKLKRGELGWLKK
;
A
#
# COMPACT_ATOMS: atom_id res chain seq x y z
N MET A 1 1.75 29.20 -3.56
CA MET A 1 1.66 28.18 -4.63
C MET A 1 0.55 27.17 -4.33
N ASN A 2 0.37 26.79 -3.06
CA ASN A 2 -0.64 25.85 -2.56
C ASN A 2 -2.10 26.17 -2.92
N LEU A 3 -2.54 27.43 -2.82
CA LEU A 3 -3.91 27.84 -3.18
C LEU A 3 -4.30 27.43 -4.61
N LYS A 4 -3.39 27.65 -5.57
CA LYS A 4 -3.62 27.31 -6.98
C LYS A 4 -3.66 25.79 -7.16
N THR A 5 -2.70 25.08 -6.58
CA THR A 5 -2.58 23.61 -6.66
C THR A 5 -3.82 22.93 -6.10
N LEU A 6 -4.26 23.31 -4.90
CA LEU A 6 -5.45 22.75 -4.24
C LEU A 6 -6.73 23.06 -5.00
N ARG A 7 -6.85 24.27 -5.57
CA ARG A 7 -7.98 24.64 -6.41
C ARG A 7 -8.06 23.78 -7.68
N GLU A 8 -6.93 23.58 -8.34
CA GLU A 8 -6.86 22.79 -9.58
C GLU A 8 -7.12 21.30 -9.31
N LEU A 9 -6.66 20.77 -8.18
CA LEU A 9 -6.97 19.41 -7.72
C LEU A 9 -8.47 19.20 -7.47
N LYS A 10 -9.15 20.19 -6.91
CA LYS A 10 -10.61 20.16 -6.69
C LYS A 10 -11.42 20.38 -7.98
N GLY A 11 -10.76 20.72 -9.10
CA GLY A 11 -11.40 20.91 -10.39
C GLY A 11 -12.26 22.18 -10.50
N ILE A 12 -12.08 23.16 -9.62
CA ILE A 12 -12.88 24.40 -9.61
C ILE A 12 -12.10 25.57 -10.22
N SER A 13 -12.79 26.46 -10.91
CA SER A 13 -12.21 27.68 -11.48
C SER A 13 -12.04 28.78 -10.43
N ARG A 14 -11.21 29.80 -10.73
CA ARG A 14 -11.07 30.99 -9.85
C ARG A 14 -12.39 31.72 -9.61
N LYS A 15 -13.27 31.70 -10.60
CA LYS A 15 -14.59 32.35 -10.51
C LYS A 15 -15.51 31.56 -9.58
N GLU A 16 -15.52 30.24 -9.69
CA GLU A 16 -16.26 29.37 -8.77
C GLU A 16 -15.74 29.49 -7.34
N LEU A 17 -14.41 29.55 -7.14
CA LEU A 17 -13.84 29.78 -5.81
C LEU A 17 -14.23 31.16 -5.24
N ALA A 18 -14.30 32.20 -6.09
CA ALA A 18 -14.77 33.54 -5.69
C ALA A 18 -16.22 33.52 -5.23
N ASP A 19 -17.08 32.84 -5.99
CA ASP A 19 -18.51 32.73 -5.71
C ASP A 19 -18.76 31.89 -4.44
N MET A 20 -17.99 30.81 -4.21
CA MET A 20 -18.07 29.96 -3.02
C MET A 20 -17.59 30.64 -1.74
N THR A 21 -16.58 31.51 -1.83
CA THR A 21 -15.94 32.12 -0.65
C THR A 21 -16.44 33.54 -0.36
N GLY A 22 -17.14 34.17 -1.31
CA GLY A 22 -17.49 35.59 -1.25
C GLY A 22 -16.27 36.53 -1.38
N ILE A 23 -15.11 35.99 -1.77
CA ILE A 23 -13.88 36.75 -1.96
C ILE A 23 -13.82 37.19 -3.43
N SER A 24 -13.47 38.46 -3.68
CA SER A 24 -13.41 38.95 -5.06
C SER A 24 -12.45 38.12 -5.94
N PHE A 25 -12.86 37.84 -7.18
CA PHE A 25 -12.04 37.17 -8.19
C PHE A 25 -10.63 37.76 -8.29
N ARG A 26 -10.53 39.10 -8.23
CA ARG A 26 -9.25 39.81 -8.30
C ARG A 26 -8.35 39.51 -7.10
N SER A 27 -8.90 39.34 -5.91
CA SER A 27 -8.10 38.97 -4.73
C SER A 27 -7.59 37.54 -4.81
N ILE A 28 -8.42 36.60 -5.27
CA ILE A 28 -7.97 35.20 -5.51
C ILE A 28 -6.84 35.17 -6.54
N GLN A 29 -6.96 35.94 -7.62
CA GLN A 29 -5.91 36.08 -8.62
C GLN A 29 -4.61 36.66 -8.04
N ASP A 30 -4.71 37.73 -7.23
CA ASP A 30 -3.54 38.35 -6.60
C ASP A 30 -2.80 37.35 -5.68
N TYR A 31 -3.52 36.51 -4.92
CA TYR A 31 -2.92 35.48 -4.07
C TYR A 31 -2.26 34.35 -4.87
N GLU A 32 -2.91 33.87 -5.94
CA GLU A 32 -2.32 32.81 -6.78
C GLU A 32 -1.08 33.29 -7.56
N GLN A 33 -1.04 34.56 -7.94
CA GLN A 33 0.08 35.15 -8.68
C GLN A 33 1.20 35.65 -7.75
N GLY A 34 1.04 35.55 -6.42
CA GLY A 34 2.02 36.01 -5.45
C GLY A 34 2.11 37.54 -5.32
N HIS A 35 1.13 38.27 -5.87
CA HIS A 35 1.05 39.74 -5.74
C HIS A 35 0.58 40.15 -4.33
N LYS A 36 -0.10 39.23 -3.62
CA LYS A 36 -0.40 39.31 -2.20
C LYS A 36 0.02 38.02 -1.52
N GLU A 37 0.62 38.14 -0.34
CA GLU A 37 0.91 36.99 0.50
C GLU A 37 -0.37 36.50 1.17
N LEU A 38 -0.72 35.23 0.95
CA LEU A 38 -1.93 34.64 1.53
C LEU A 38 -1.85 34.55 3.06
N SER A 39 -0.65 34.36 3.61
CA SER A 39 -0.37 34.39 5.06
C SER A 39 -0.68 35.75 5.71
N SER A 40 -0.68 36.84 4.92
CA SER A 40 -0.99 38.20 5.38
C SER A 40 -2.50 38.54 5.32
N ALA A 41 -3.32 37.63 4.77
CA ALA A 41 -4.76 37.83 4.68
C ALA A 41 -5.43 37.71 6.07
N LYS A 42 -6.65 38.27 6.20
CA LYS A 42 -7.44 38.07 7.42
C LYS A 42 -7.73 36.57 7.61
N ALA A 43 -7.66 36.09 8.86
CA ALA A 43 -7.94 34.69 9.19
C ALA A 43 -9.28 34.19 8.61
N ASP A 44 -10.34 35.02 8.63
CA ASP A 44 -11.64 34.71 8.01
C ASP A 44 -11.56 34.47 6.50
N THR A 45 -10.66 35.17 5.79
CA THR A 45 -10.44 34.99 4.35
C THR A 45 -9.74 33.67 4.07
N ILE A 46 -8.73 33.32 4.88
CA ILE A 46 -8.00 32.06 4.77
C ILE A 46 -8.92 30.89 5.09
N LEU A 47 -9.70 30.98 6.18
CA LEU A 47 -10.67 29.98 6.61
C LEU A 47 -11.75 29.72 5.54
N LYS A 48 -12.25 30.77 4.88
CA LYS A 48 -13.22 30.62 3.77
C LYS A 48 -12.61 29.89 2.58
N MET A 49 -11.38 30.24 2.18
CA MET A 49 -10.68 29.53 1.11
C MET A 49 -10.40 28.07 1.48
N ALA A 50 -9.97 27.83 2.71
CA ALA A 50 -9.73 26.50 3.29
C ALA A 50 -10.99 25.63 3.22
N GLY A 51 -12.12 26.16 3.70
CA GLY A 51 -13.41 25.47 3.63
C GLY A 51 -13.89 25.21 2.20
N ALA A 52 -13.73 26.18 1.29
CA ALA A 52 -14.11 25.99 -0.11
C ALA A 52 -13.21 24.98 -0.84
N LEU A 53 -11.97 24.81 -0.40
CA LEU A 53 -10.99 23.90 -1.00
C LEU A 53 -10.90 22.54 -0.30
N GLY A 54 -11.47 22.39 0.90
CA GLY A 54 -11.43 21.14 1.66
C GLY A 54 -10.02 20.85 2.18
N CYS A 55 -9.33 21.86 2.70
CA CYS A 55 -8.01 21.75 3.33
C CYS A 55 -7.95 22.60 4.60
N THR A 56 -6.87 22.48 5.37
CA THR A 56 -6.64 23.34 6.55
C THR A 56 -6.15 24.74 6.16
N MET A 57 -6.24 25.69 7.08
CA MET A 57 -5.62 27.01 6.89
C MET A 57 -4.10 26.87 6.76
N GLU A 58 -3.51 25.94 7.51
CA GLU A 58 -2.10 25.61 7.54
C GLU A 58 -1.63 25.10 6.17
N ASP A 59 -2.39 24.21 5.50
CA ASP A 59 -2.05 23.72 4.15
C ASP A 59 -2.01 24.83 3.10
N LEU A 60 -2.85 25.85 3.28
CA LEU A 60 -2.92 27.02 2.40
C LEU A 60 -1.75 27.97 2.60
N ILE A 61 -1.27 28.13 3.84
CA ILE A 61 -0.25 29.12 4.22
C ILE A 61 1.12 28.50 4.52
N SER A 62 1.27 27.18 4.49
CA SER A 62 2.52 26.49 4.80
C SER A 62 3.62 26.85 3.79
N ASP A 63 4.85 26.94 4.29
CA ASP A 63 6.05 27.07 3.45
C ASP A 63 6.35 25.80 2.63
N PHE A 64 5.62 24.71 2.88
CA PHE A 64 5.70 23.48 2.13
C PHE A 64 4.99 23.62 0.78
N ASP A 65 5.74 23.51 -0.32
CA ASP A 65 5.21 23.70 -1.68
C ASP A 65 4.53 22.43 -2.20
N LEU A 66 3.19 22.43 -2.15
CA LEU A 66 2.36 21.32 -2.61
C LEU A 66 2.46 21.07 -4.12
N SER A 67 3.00 22.01 -4.91
CA SER A 67 3.23 21.78 -6.34
C SER A 67 4.34 20.77 -6.62
N SER A 68 5.16 20.44 -5.61
CA SER A 68 6.24 19.46 -5.69
C SER A 68 5.80 18.02 -5.42
N LEU A 69 4.57 17.80 -4.96
CA LEU A 69 4.00 16.49 -4.67
C LEU A 69 3.33 15.86 -5.90
N LYS A 70 3.28 14.53 -5.94
CA LYS A 70 2.60 13.80 -7.02
C LYS A 70 1.07 13.90 -6.88
N PRO A 71 0.29 13.87 -7.98
CA PRO A 71 -1.18 13.98 -7.93
C PRO A 71 -1.89 12.90 -7.10
N SER A 72 -1.27 11.74 -6.90
CA SER A 72 -1.77 10.66 -6.03
C SER A 72 -1.66 11.04 -4.55
N GLU A 73 -0.49 11.54 -4.13
CA GLU A 73 -0.20 12.01 -2.76
C GLU A 73 -1.11 13.18 -2.37
N LEU A 74 -1.38 14.07 -3.33
CA LEU A 74 -2.26 15.22 -3.13
C LEU A 74 -3.75 14.85 -2.99
N LYS A 75 -4.21 13.79 -3.67
CA LYS A 75 -5.62 13.33 -3.57
C LYS A 75 -5.91 12.67 -2.23
N GLU A 76 -4.95 11.95 -1.66
CA GLU A 76 -5.06 11.32 -0.35
C GLU A 76 -5.12 12.37 0.78
N MET A 77 -4.40 13.48 0.66
CA MET A 77 -4.44 14.58 1.63
C MET A 77 -5.78 15.35 1.64
N VAL A 78 -6.44 15.48 0.49
CA VAL A 78 -7.72 16.22 0.35
C VAL A 78 -8.93 15.35 0.74
N SER A 79 -8.83 14.02 0.66
CA SER A 79 -9.92 13.11 1.05
C SER A 79 -10.14 13.00 2.57
N ASP A 80 -9.17 13.41 3.39
CA ASP A 80 -9.17 13.17 4.84
C ASP A 80 -9.96 14.21 5.67
N GLU A 81 -10.32 15.39 5.13
CA GLU A 81 -10.84 16.49 5.96
C GLU A 81 -12.33 16.83 5.81
N ASN A 82 -13.07 16.23 4.87
CA ASN A 82 -14.53 16.35 4.84
C ASN A 82 -15.19 15.77 6.12
N GLN A 83 -14.43 15.05 6.96
CA GLN A 83 -14.86 14.54 8.26
C GLN A 83 -14.50 15.46 9.46
N LYS A 84 -13.59 16.43 9.32
CA LYS A 84 -13.10 17.21 10.47
C LYS A 84 -14.00 18.38 10.90
N SER A 85 -14.93 18.86 10.07
CA SER A 85 -15.72 20.05 10.40
C SER A 85 -16.95 19.80 11.31
N ARG A 86 -17.04 18.64 11.97
CA ARG A 86 -18.12 18.32 12.94
C ARG A 86 -17.67 17.97 14.35
N VAL A 87 -16.37 17.99 14.65
CA VAL A 87 -15.87 17.53 15.95
C VAL A 87 -15.35 18.71 16.77
N LEU A 88 -16.26 19.41 17.44
CA LEU A 88 -15.96 20.26 18.58
C LEU A 88 -16.93 19.93 19.72
N SER A 89 -16.67 18.81 20.37
CA SER A 89 -16.99 18.61 21.80
C SER A 89 -16.12 17.49 22.34
N ALA A 90 -15.14 17.85 23.15
CA ALA A 90 -14.22 16.93 23.82
C ALA A 90 -14.94 16.00 24.81
N GLN A 91 -14.87 14.69 24.58
CA GLN A 91 -14.76 13.60 25.57
C GLN A 91 -14.15 12.36 24.87
N GLY A 92 -13.05 11.79 25.39
CA GLY A 92 -12.65 10.40 25.04
C GLY A 92 -11.21 10.13 24.58
N GLU A 93 -10.18 10.83 25.07
CA GLU A 93 -8.80 10.36 24.86
C GLU A 93 -8.52 9.08 25.67
N GLY A 94 -7.91 8.08 25.03
CA GLY A 94 -7.48 6.83 25.66
C GLY A 94 -5.97 6.72 25.75
N SER A 95 -5.46 6.21 26.86
CA SER A 95 -4.03 5.93 27.05
C SER A 95 -3.71 4.48 26.68
N TYR A 96 -2.67 4.30 25.86
CA TYR A 96 -2.25 3.00 25.34
C TYR A 96 -0.73 2.85 25.43
N ILE A 97 -0.28 1.60 25.36
CA ILE A 97 1.12 1.26 25.21
C ILE A 97 1.28 0.55 23.86
N LEU A 98 2.14 1.09 23.00
CA LEU A 98 2.66 0.35 21.85
C LEU A 98 3.55 -0.76 22.38
N MET A 99 3.18 -1.98 22.04
CA MET A 99 3.86 -3.21 22.40
C MET A 99 4.50 -3.83 21.15
N HIS A 100 5.58 -4.57 21.34
CA HIS A 100 6.15 -5.50 20.38
C HIS A 100 6.28 -6.84 21.09
N LYS A 101 5.42 -7.81 20.73
CA LYS A 101 5.11 -8.95 21.62
C LYS A 101 4.76 -8.46 23.04
N ASP A 102 5.44 -8.94 24.08
CA ASP A 102 5.27 -8.51 25.47
C ASP A 102 6.22 -7.37 25.90
N ARG A 103 6.98 -6.78 24.95
CA ARG A 103 7.89 -5.66 25.25
C ARG A 103 7.18 -4.33 25.08
N GLU A 104 7.23 -3.49 26.11
CA GLU A 104 6.70 -2.13 26.06
C GLU A 104 7.63 -1.23 25.22
N VAL A 105 7.13 -0.66 24.13
CA VAL A 105 7.92 0.15 23.17
C VAL A 105 7.72 1.64 23.41
N ALA A 106 6.47 2.10 23.44
CA ALA A 106 6.16 3.52 23.64
C ALA A 106 4.79 3.73 24.30
N GLY A 107 4.64 4.75 25.14
CA GLY A 107 3.36 5.19 25.66
C GLY A 107 2.70 6.17 24.69
N LEU A 108 1.40 6.02 24.46
CA LEU A 108 0.64 6.79 23.48
C LEU A 108 -0.66 7.32 24.08
N VAL A 109 -1.10 8.48 23.59
CA VAL A 109 -2.47 8.97 23.75
C VAL A 109 -3.15 8.92 22.39
N LEU A 110 -4.31 8.27 22.32
CA LEU A 110 -5.12 8.17 21.11
C LEU A 110 -6.49 8.82 21.29
N GLU A 111 -7.01 9.42 20.23
CA GLU A 111 -8.38 9.88 20.16
C GLU A 111 -9.30 8.68 19.88
N SER A 112 -10.17 8.31 20.81
CA SER A 112 -10.92 7.04 20.71
C SER A 112 -11.90 7.00 19.55
N GLU A 113 -12.44 8.14 19.10
CA GLU A 113 -13.42 8.20 18.01
C GLU A 113 -12.79 7.98 16.63
N THR A 114 -11.61 8.57 16.39
CA THR A 114 -10.91 8.49 15.09
C THR A 114 -9.77 7.46 15.10
N GLY A 115 -9.41 6.93 16.26
CA GLY A 115 -8.24 6.07 16.43
C GLY A 115 -6.90 6.75 16.11
N SER A 116 -6.85 8.08 16.01
CA SER A 116 -5.62 8.81 15.67
C SER A 116 -4.69 8.92 16.88
N ILE A 117 -3.38 8.82 16.66
CA ILE A 117 -2.39 9.12 17.70
C ILE A 117 -2.33 10.63 17.92
N VAL A 118 -2.70 11.07 19.13
CA VAL A 118 -2.64 12.46 19.58
C VAL A 118 -1.21 12.83 19.96
N SER A 119 -0.54 11.99 20.75
CA SER A 119 0.85 12.22 21.18
C SER A 119 1.57 10.93 21.57
N VAL A 120 2.90 10.97 21.48
CA VAL A 120 3.80 9.97 22.06
C VAL A 120 4.26 10.49 23.42
N THR A 121 3.85 9.84 24.50
CA THR A 121 4.12 10.32 25.87
C THR A 121 5.52 9.97 26.35
N ARG A 122 6.00 8.78 26.00
CA ARG A 122 7.35 8.29 26.33
C ARG A 122 7.77 7.18 25.38
N VAL A 123 9.04 7.13 25.00
CA VAL A 123 9.67 5.97 24.35
C VAL A 123 10.36 5.15 25.44
N MET A 124 10.06 3.86 25.51
CA MET A 124 10.59 2.92 26.52
C MET A 124 11.67 2.00 25.92
N ASP A 125 11.51 1.61 24.66
CA ASP A 125 12.50 0.84 23.91
C ASP A 125 12.64 1.40 22.49
N GLU A 126 13.67 2.23 22.28
CA GLU A 126 13.95 2.84 20.99
C GLU A 126 14.33 1.80 19.93
N THR A 127 14.98 0.70 20.33
CA THR A 127 15.46 -0.34 19.40
C THR A 127 14.30 -1.13 18.78
N ARG A 128 13.17 -1.21 19.49
CA ARG A 128 11.94 -1.86 19.05
C ARG A 128 10.94 -0.91 18.40
N MET A 129 11.23 0.38 18.27
CA MET A 129 10.35 1.27 17.52
C MET A 129 10.17 0.78 16.08
N PRO A 130 8.97 0.90 15.47
CA PRO A 130 8.81 0.59 14.06
C PRO A 130 9.82 1.35 13.20
N ILE A 131 10.36 0.71 12.17
CA ILE A 131 11.53 1.25 11.46
C ILE A 131 11.20 2.62 10.83
N GLY A 132 12.10 3.57 11.06
CA GLY A 132 11.93 4.95 10.62
C GLY A 132 10.89 5.74 11.43
N THR A 133 10.50 5.31 12.63
CA THR A 133 9.60 6.09 13.51
C THR A 133 10.29 6.76 14.70
N VAL A 134 11.55 6.44 14.96
CA VAL A 134 12.38 7.14 15.96
C VAL A 134 12.49 8.63 15.62
N GLY A 135 12.37 9.49 16.65
CA GLY A 135 12.44 10.94 16.55
C GLY A 135 11.10 11.60 16.84
N GLU A 136 10.67 12.52 15.96
CA GLU A 136 9.43 13.28 16.12
C GLU A 136 8.17 12.40 16.00
N ASP A 137 7.17 12.66 16.84
CA ASP A 137 5.87 11.96 16.88
C ASP A 137 5.22 11.76 15.52
N ARG A 138 5.36 12.74 14.61
CA ARG A 138 4.79 12.71 13.25
C ARG A 138 5.16 11.44 12.48
N PHE A 139 6.32 10.83 12.76
CA PHE A 139 6.75 9.63 12.08
C PHE A 139 5.99 8.38 12.54
N LEU A 140 5.78 8.23 13.85
CA LEU A 140 4.96 7.15 14.38
C LEU A 140 3.48 7.36 14.04
N LYS A 141 2.99 8.61 14.07
CA LYS A 141 1.65 8.97 13.60
C LYS A 141 1.42 8.55 12.13
N ALA A 142 2.38 8.86 11.25
CA ALA A 142 2.30 8.46 9.85
C ALA A 142 2.35 6.93 9.69
N TRP A 143 3.22 6.23 10.44
CA TRP A 143 3.25 4.77 10.43
C TRP A 143 1.91 4.16 10.85
N TRP A 144 1.30 4.66 11.93
CA TRP A 144 0.00 4.20 12.40
C TRP A 144 -1.12 4.49 11.38
N TYR A 145 -1.12 5.67 10.79
CA TYR A 145 -2.08 6.04 9.76
C TYR A 145 -2.04 5.07 8.56
N HIS A 146 -0.84 4.79 8.03
CA HIS A 146 -0.63 3.89 6.89
C HIS A 146 -0.70 2.40 7.24
N ARG A 147 -0.79 2.05 8.53
CA ARG A 147 -1.00 0.67 8.98
C ARG A 147 -2.43 0.21 8.74
N ALA A 148 -3.40 1.13 8.77
CA ALA A 148 -4.81 0.79 8.56
C ALA A 148 -5.09 0.46 7.09
N ALA A 149 -6.06 -0.41 6.86
CA ALA A 149 -6.55 -0.69 5.51
C ALA A 149 -7.08 0.60 4.85
N PRO A 150 -6.77 0.86 3.58
CA PRO A 150 -7.22 2.07 2.92
C PRO A 150 -8.75 2.04 2.77
N VAL A 151 -9.42 3.17 3.02
CA VAL A 151 -10.89 3.27 2.97
C VAL A 151 -11.48 2.89 1.60
N THR A 152 -10.67 2.99 0.55
CA THR A 152 -10.96 2.61 -0.84
C THR A 152 -10.84 1.10 -1.12
N GLN A 153 -10.46 0.29 -0.14
CA GLN A 153 -10.34 -1.16 -0.30
C GLN A 153 -11.72 -1.81 -0.36
N GLY A 154 -12.12 -2.27 -1.55
CA GLY A 154 -13.40 -2.92 -1.77
C GLY A 154 -14.57 -2.13 -1.17
N ASN A 155 -15.33 -2.78 -0.27
CA ASN A 155 -16.50 -2.18 0.39
C ASN A 155 -16.21 -1.63 1.79
N LEU A 156 -14.95 -1.36 2.15
CA LEU A 156 -14.57 -0.96 3.51
C LEU A 156 -15.30 0.30 3.96
N ALA A 157 -15.38 1.35 3.12
CA ALA A 157 -16.11 2.59 3.44
C ALA A 157 -17.55 2.34 3.96
N SER A 158 -18.33 1.56 3.22
CA SER A 158 -19.72 1.25 3.60
C SER A 158 -19.81 0.30 4.80
N THR A 159 -18.80 -0.53 5.00
CA THR A 159 -18.70 -1.44 6.14
C THR A 159 -18.40 -0.67 7.42
N LEU A 160 -17.45 0.27 7.39
CA LEU A 160 -17.12 1.14 8.51
C LEU A 160 -18.33 1.98 8.95
N GLU A 161 -19.07 2.56 7.99
CA GLU A 161 -20.29 3.33 8.28
C GLU A 161 -21.33 2.49 9.02
N LYS A 162 -21.60 1.27 8.55
CA LYS A 162 -22.56 0.34 9.18
C LYS A 162 -22.12 -0.09 10.59
N LEU A 163 -20.82 -0.31 10.78
CA LEU A 163 -20.25 -0.70 12.08
C LEU A 163 -20.03 0.48 13.03
N GLY A 164 -20.30 1.72 12.58
CA GLY A 164 -20.16 2.92 13.40
C GLY A 164 -18.72 3.41 13.59
N PHE A 165 -17.77 3.00 12.72
CA PHE A 165 -16.40 3.51 12.75
C PHE A 165 -16.27 4.79 11.92
N LEU A 166 -15.70 5.84 12.50
CA LEU A 166 -15.50 7.11 11.81
C LEU A 166 -14.34 7.08 10.80
N SER A 167 -13.35 6.21 11.04
CA SER A 167 -12.14 6.10 10.22
C SER A 167 -11.60 4.67 10.19
N PRO A 168 -10.74 4.33 9.22
CA PRO A 168 -10.00 3.07 9.22
C PRO A 168 -9.12 2.88 10.47
N GLN A 169 -8.57 3.95 11.03
CA GLN A 169 -7.72 3.89 12.23
C GLN A 169 -8.55 3.59 13.48
N ALA A 170 -9.79 4.05 13.58
CA ALA A 170 -10.70 3.66 14.66
C ALA A 170 -10.99 2.14 14.63
N TYR A 171 -11.21 1.62 13.43
CA TYR A 171 -11.35 0.18 13.20
C TYR A 171 -10.06 -0.60 13.52
N LEU A 172 -8.90 -0.10 13.09
CA LEU A 172 -7.60 -0.68 13.44
C LEU A 172 -7.35 -0.67 14.96
N LEU A 173 -7.68 0.43 15.65
CA LEU A 173 -7.57 0.54 17.10
C LEU A 173 -8.47 -0.47 17.82
N ARG A 174 -9.67 -0.73 17.29
CA ARG A 174 -10.57 -1.77 17.82
C ARG A 174 -9.93 -3.15 17.73
N ASN A 175 -9.16 -3.42 16.68
CA ASN A 175 -8.33 -4.61 16.51
C ASN A 175 -6.99 -4.54 17.27
N LEU A 176 -6.83 -3.62 18.23
CA LEU A 176 -5.59 -3.40 18.97
C LEU A 176 -4.37 -3.12 18.06
N GLY A 177 -4.56 -2.65 16.83
CA GLY A 177 -3.47 -2.48 15.88
C GLY A 177 -2.81 -3.76 15.38
N LEU A 178 -3.40 -4.94 15.63
CA LEU A 178 -2.81 -6.22 15.25
C LEU A 178 -2.72 -6.37 13.73
N SER A 179 -1.68 -7.08 13.28
CA SER A 179 -1.44 -7.42 11.88
C SER A 179 -0.85 -8.82 11.75
N LEU A 180 -0.96 -9.41 10.57
CA LEU A 180 -0.21 -10.60 10.17
C LEU A 180 1.07 -10.24 9.41
N ASN A 181 1.51 -8.98 9.44
CA ASN A 181 2.81 -8.57 8.90
C ASN A 181 3.89 -8.44 9.98
N ASP A 182 3.52 -8.14 11.22
CA ASP A 182 4.46 -7.86 12.32
C ASP A 182 3.77 -8.05 13.69
N ASP A 183 4.56 -7.98 14.77
CA ASP A 183 4.11 -8.26 16.14
C ASP A 183 3.79 -6.98 16.95
N TYR A 184 3.58 -5.85 16.28
CA TYR A 184 3.18 -4.62 16.95
C TYR A 184 1.69 -4.60 17.28
N TRP A 185 1.35 -4.19 18.50
CA TRP A 185 -0.03 -4.00 18.95
C TRP A 185 -0.15 -2.91 20.01
N LEU A 186 -1.38 -2.45 20.26
CA LEU A 186 -1.71 -1.43 21.24
C LEU A 186 -2.41 -2.08 22.43
N LYS A 187 -1.75 -2.03 23.58
CA LYS A 187 -2.31 -2.46 24.86
C LYS A 187 -3.00 -1.28 25.56
N PRO A 188 -4.31 -1.32 25.83
CA PRO A 188 -4.98 -0.31 26.64
C PRO A 188 -4.33 -0.21 28.02
N GLN A 189 -4.08 1.01 28.51
CA GLN A 189 -3.45 1.18 29.82
C GLN A 189 -4.31 0.56 30.92
N GLY A 190 -3.67 -0.22 31.80
CA GLY A 190 -4.36 -0.96 32.87
C GLY A 190 -4.96 -2.31 32.44
N SER A 191 -4.92 -2.66 31.16
CA SER A 191 -5.30 -4.00 30.68
C SER A 191 -4.29 -5.06 31.14
N SER A 192 -4.79 -6.26 31.45
CA SER A 192 -3.96 -7.43 31.77
C SER A 192 -3.59 -8.27 30.55
N LEU A 193 -4.03 -7.88 29.34
CA LEU A 193 -3.75 -8.61 28.11
C LEU A 193 -2.24 -8.77 27.87
N THR A 194 -1.86 -9.94 27.38
CA THR A 194 -0.51 -10.33 26.97
C THR A 194 -0.48 -10.61 25.47
N TRP A 195 0.71 -10.76 24.89
CA TRP A 195 0.86 -11.16 23.50
C TRP A 195 0.19 -12.50 23.20
N ASP A 196 0.33 -13.48 24.10
CA ASP A 196 -0.31 -14.80 23.97
C ASP A 196 -1.83 -14.70 23.85
N ASP A 197 -2.46 -13.74 24.53
CA ASP A 197 -3.92 -13.55 24.50
C ASP A 197 -4.43 -12.97 23.16
N VAL A 198 -3.61 -12.23 22.42
CA VAL A 198 -4.09 -11.38 21.31
C VAL A 198 -3.46 -11.68 19.96
N ASN A 199 -2.33 -12.36 19.91
CA ASN A 199 -1.61 -12.56 18.65
C ASN A 199 -2.40 -13.37 17.62
N LEU A 200 -2.31 -12.98 16.35
CA LEU A 200 -3.09 -13.56 15.26
C LEU A 200 -2.52 -14.90 14.74
N TYR A 201 -1.31 -15.28 15.17
CA TYR A 201 -0.62 -16.49 14.73
C TYR A 201 -0.96 -17.72 15.56
N ASN A 202 -1.29 -17.55 16.84
CA ASN A 202 -1.63 -18.65 17.74
C ASN A 202 -3.14 -18.67 18.07
N ASN A 203 -3.82 -17.52 17.97
CA ASN A 203 -5.25 -17.43 18.23
C ASN A 203 -6.05 -17.54 16.93
N GLU A 204 -7.15 -18.29 16.96
CA GLU A 204 -8.12 -18.31 15.87
C GLU A 204 -8.90 -16.99 15.82
N PHE A 205 -9.33 -16.60 14.63
CA PHE A 205 -10.13 -15.42 14.39
C PHE A 205 -11.17 -15.72 13.32
N ASP A 206 -12.28 -14.99 13.38
CA ASP A 206 -13.29 -14.96 12.32
C ASP A 206 -13.38 -13.53 11.80
N ASP A 207 -12.76 -13.27 10.66
CA ASP A 207 -12.66 -11.94 10.08
C ASP A 207 -13.92 -11.61 9.25
N VAL A 208 -15.03 -11.46 9.97
CA VAL A 208 -16.34 -11.16 9.39
C VAL A 208 -16.32 -9.85 8.60
N VAL A 209 -15.54 -8.88 9.07
CA VAL A 209 -15.38 -7.57 8.42
C VAL A 209 -14.55 -7.70 7.14
N GLY A 210 -13.43 -8.44 7.15
CA GLY A 210 -12.69 -8.76 5.95
C GLY A 210 -13.53 -9.55 4.93
N ALA A 211 -14.37 -10.48 5.40
CA ALA A 211 -15.29 -11.22 4.54
C ALA A 211 -16.34 -10.32 3.87
N SER A 212 -16.82 -9.27 4.56
CA SER A 212 -17.78 -8.32 4.00
C SER A 212 -17.21 -7.49 2.86
N HIS A 213 -15.87 -7.31 2.81
CA HIS A 213 -15.19 -6.63 1.70
C HIS A 213 -15.55 -7.25 0.35
N PHE A 214 -15.79 -8.56 0.30
CA PHE A 214 -16.11 -9.26 -0.94
C PHE A 214 -17.61 -9.28 -1.27
N THR A 215 -18.48 -9.36 -0.26
CA THR A 215 -19.93 -9.61 -0.46
C THR A 215 -20.74 -8.33 -0.58
N GLY A 216 -20.31 -7.26 0.10
CA GLY A 216 -21.14 -6.08 0.33
C GLY A 216 -22.41 -6.36 1.15
N LEU A 217 -22.57 -7.58 1.65
CA LEU A 217 -23.71 -7.96 2.49
C LEU A 217 -23.59 -7.28 3.86
N PRO A 218 -24.70 -6.91 4.50
CA PRO A 218 -24.66 -6.33 5.83
C PRO A 218 -24.00 -7.31 6.79
N VAL A 219 -23.03 -6.82 7.57
CA VAL A 219 -22.72 -7.42 8.86
C VAL A 219 -23.97 -7.21 9.71
N ASP A 220 -24.44 -8.26 10.40
CA ASP A 220 -25.68 -8.20 11.18
C ASP A 220 -25.62 -7.05 12.20
N GLU A 221 -26.70 -6.30 12.40
CA GLU A 221 -26.71 -5.15 13.34
C GLU A 221 -26.51 -5.60 14.80
N ASP A 222 -26.86 -6.86 15.09
CA ASP A 222 -26.62 -7.54 16.38
C ASP A 222 -25.21 -8.14 16.49
N PHE A 223 -24.32 -7.89 15.52
CA PHE A 223 -22.92 -8.32 15.59
C PHE A 223 -22.22 -7.61 16.75
N ALA A 224 -22.18 -8.27 17.89
CA ALA A 224 -21.49 -7.79 19.06
C ALA A 224 -19.98 -7.87 18.79
N ILE A 225 -19.40 -6.76 18.30
CA ILE A 225 -17.96 -6.46 18.06
C ILE A 225 -17.08 -6.71 19.32
N THR A 226 -17.58 -7.36 20.36
CA THR A 226 -17.00 -7.44 21.70
C THR A 226 -15.97 -8.54 21.86
N LYS A 227 -15.83 -9.46 20.88
CA LYS A 227 -14.86 -10.58 20.97
C LYS A 227 -14.09 -10.95 19.70
N GLU A 228 -14.49 -10.53 18.50
CA GLU A 228 -13.73 -10.92 17.30
C GLU A 228 -12.49 -10.04 17.06
N LEU A 229 -11.42 -10.68 16.60
CA LEU A 229 -10.23 -10.02 16.06
C LEU A 229 -10.47 -9.76 14.56
N PHE A 230 -10.01 -8.61 14.07
CA PHE A 230 -10.25 -8.13 12.70
C PHE A 230 -8.93 -7.92 11.94
N PRO A 231 -8.19 -8.99 11.61
CA PRO A 231 -6.85 -8.88 11.02
C PRO A 231 -6.83 -8.10 9.70
N SER A 232 -7.92 -8.10 8.94
CA SER A 232 -8.03 -7.35 7.68
C SER A 232 -7.94 -5.84 7.84
N GLY A 233 -8.17 -5.30 9.04
CA GLY A 233 -8.01 -3.87 9.32
C GLY A 233 -6.59 -3.33 9.13
N SER A 234 -5.60 -4.20 8.97
CA SER A 234 -4.20 -3.84 8.69
C SER A 234 -3.72 -4.18 7.27
N THR A 235 -4.64 -4.61 6.38
CA THR A 235 -4.26 -5.06 5.03
C THR A 235 -4.09 -3.88 4.08
N LYS A 236 -2.97 -3.84 3.35
CA LYS A 236 -2.66 -2.74 2.41
C LYS A 236 -3.25 -2.95 1.01
N GLY A 237 -3.40 -1.87 0.25
CA GLY A 237 -3.85 -1.90 -1.17
C GLY A 237 -5.37 -1.97 -1.34
N ASN A 238 -5.85 -1.70 -2.56
CA ASN A 238 -7.28 -1.49 -2.84
C ASN A 238 -8.07 -2.76 -3.21
N VAL A 239 -7.41 -3.83 -3.62
CA VAL A 239 -8.09 -5.09 -3.96
C VAL A 239 -8.76 -5.66 -2.71
N PRO A 240 -10.04 -6.08 -2.78
CA PRO A 240 -10.71 -6.74 -1.66
C PRO A 240 -9.89 -7.93 -1.18
N LYS A 241 -9.56 -7.94 0.11
CA LYS A 241 -8.76 -8.99 0.72
C LYS A 241 -9.22 -9.26 2.15
N SER A 242 -9.07 -10.52 2.55
CA SER A 242 -9.39 -10.98 3.90
C SER A 242 -8.44 -12.08 4.34
N TRP A 243 -8.15 -12.11 5.64
CA TRP A 243 -7.45 -13.23 6.26
C TRP A 243 -8.43 -14.31 6.68
N VAL A 244 -8.05 -15.57 6.46
CA VAL A 244 -8.81 -16.73 6.91
C VAL A 244 -7.90 -17.72 7.63
N CYS A 245 -8.45 -18.40 8.64
CA CYS A 245 -7.80 -19.52 9.32
C CYS A 245 -8.33 -20.84 8.74
N VAL A 246 -7.42 -21.69 8.24
CA VAL A 246 -7.74 -23.03 7.75
C VAL A 246 -6.73 -24.00 8.36
N GLU A 247 -7.22 -24.95 9.17
CA GLU A 247 -6.40 -25.99 9.83
C GLU A 247 -5.19 -25.42 10.60
N GLY A 248 -5.37 -24.31 11.32
CA GLY A 248 -4.30 -23.65 12.08
C GLY A 248 -3.31 -22.86 11.22
N LYS A 249 -3.53 -22.73 9.92
CA LYS A 249 -2.74 -21.89 9.01
C LYS A 249 -3.51 -20.64 8.61
N ARG A 250 -2.78 -19.56 8.34
CA ARG A 250 -3.35 -18.25 7.98
C ARG A 250 -3.15 -18.02 6.50
N TYR A 251 -4.24 -17.74 5.79
CA TYR A 251 -4.23 -17.49 4.36
C TYR A 251 -4.79 -16.10 4.08
N LEU A 252 -4.12 -15.36 3.19
CA LEU A 252 -4.68 -14.13 2.63
C LEU A 252 -5.46 -14.51 1.37
N VAL A 253 -6.77 -14.28 1.42
CA VAL A 253 -7.64 -14.41 0.26
C VAL A 253 -7.74 -13.04 -0.41
N LYS A 254 -7.41 -12.98 -1.71
CA LYS A 254 -7.67 -11.80 -2.57
C LYS A 254 -8.84 -12.13 -3.49
N GLY A 255 -9.79 -11.20 -3.56
CA GLY A 255 -11.01 -11.34 -4.32
C GLY A 255 -11.06 -10.41 -5.52
N THR A 256 -12.23 -10.34 -6.12
CA THR A 256 -12.48 -9.53 -7.32
C THR A 256 -13.50 -8.45 -7.01
N GLU A 257 -13.28 -7.24 -7.54
CA GLU A 257 -14.27 -6.17 -7.48
C GLU A 257 -15.16 -6.19 -8.73
N GLY A 258 -16.45 -6.48 -8.56
CA GLY A 258 -17.40 -6.61 -9.67
C GLY A 258 -16.94 -7.66 -10.71
N ASN A 259 -16.89 -7.26 -11.98
CA ASN A 259 -16.42 -8.12 -13.09
C ASN A 259 -14.91 -8.00 -13.37
N LYS A 260 -14.13 -7.31 -12.52
CA LYS A 260 -12.69 -7.18 -12.71
C LYS A 260 -11.98 -8.38 -12.10
N THR A 261 -11.87 -9.47 -12.87
CA THR A 261 -11.20 -10.70 -12.43
C THR A 261 -9.72 -10.73 -12.80
N GLN A 262 -9.23 -9.84 -13.65
CA GLN A 262 -7.90 -9.97 -14.23
C GLN A 262 -6.77 -10.03 -13.21
N GLN A 263 -6.83 -9.22 -12.14
CA GLN A 263 -5.77 -9.15 -11.14
C GLN A 263 -5.53 -10.50 -10.46
N ILE A 264 -6.60 -11.27 -10.14
CA ILE A 264 -6.43 -12.59 -9.52
C ILE A 264 -5.76 -13.60 -10.47
N PHE A 265 -6.03 -13.52 -11.79
CA PHE A 265 -5.35 -14.35 -12.77
C PHE A 265 -3.87 -13.98 -12.92
N ASN A 266 -3.57 -12.68 -12.84
CA ASN A 266 -2.21 -12.18 -12.92
C ASN A 266 -1.34 -12.63 -11.74
N GLU A 267 -1.90 -12.69 -10.53
CA GLU A 267 -1.21 -13.27 -9.36
C GLU A 267 -0.77 -14.71 -9.64
N VAL A 268 -1.66 -15.53 -10.19
CA VAL A 268 -1.36 -16.93 -10.55
C VAL A 268 -0.31 -17.01 -11.66
N VAL A 269 -0.36 -16.11 -12.66
CA VAL A 269 0.67 -16.02 -13.71
C VAL A 269 2.04 -15.71 -13.11
N GLY A 270 2.13 -14.73 -12.20
CA GLY A 270 3.36 -14.40 -11.48
C GLY A 270 3.90 -15.59 -10.69
N ALA A 271 3.06 -16.22 -9.87
CA ALA A 271 3.40 -17.42 -9.11
C ALA A 271 3.88 -18.57 -10.01
N TYR A 272 3.26 -18.78 -11.19
CA TYR A 272 3.72 -19.79 -12.15
C TYR A 272 5.12 -19.46 -12.69
N ILE A 273 5.37 -18.21 -13.09
CA ILE A 273 6.70 -17.80 -13.56
C ILE A 273 7.75 -18.09 -12.49
N HIS A 274 7.52 -17.68 -11.24
CA HIS A 274 8.46 -17.89 -10.14
C HIS A 274 8.66 -19.38 -9.83
N ARG A 275 7.58 -20.18 -9.85
CA ARG A 275 7.64 -21.65 -9.71
C ARG A 275 8.50 -22.32 -10.77
N LYS A 276 8.44 -21.86 -12.03
CA LYS A 276 9.30 -22.42 -13.10
C LYS A 276 10.75 -21.97 -12.96
N GLN A 277 10.99 -20.74 -12.52
CA GLN A 277 12.34 -20.19 -12.38
C GLN A 277 13.09 -20.79 -11.18
N GLN A 278 12.43 -21.00 -10.04
CA GLN A 278 13.00 -21.52 -8.78
C GLN A 278 14.28 -20.78 -8.34
N LYS A 279 14.26 -19.43 -8.41
CA LYS A 279 15.41 -18.59 -8.08
C LYS A 279 15.33 -17.97 -6.68
N PHE A 280 14.16 -17.44 -6.34
CA PHE A 280 13.88 -16.77 -5.08
C PHE A 280 12.54 -17.25 -4.52
N ASP A 281 12.35 -17.05 -3.22
CA ASP A 281 11.07 -17.31 -2.58
C ASP A 281 9.99 -16.43 -3.22
N PHE A 282 8.78 -16.98 -3.34
CA PHE A 282 7.62 -16.27 -3.87
C PHE A 282 6.38 -16.72 -3.11
N VAL A 283 5.36 -15.86 -3.09
CA VAL A 283 4.06 -16.21 -2.56
C VAL A 283 3.33 -17.06 -3.61
N ASP A 284 3.05 -18.31 -3.27
CA ASP A 284 2.41 -19.24 -4.19
C ASP A 284 0.89 -19.06 -4.19
N TYR A 285 0.40 -18.15 -5.04
CA TYR A 285 -1.03 -17.90 -5.21
C TYR A 285 -1.70 -19.03 -5.99
N GLU A 286 -2.75 -19.58 -5.39
CA GLU A 286 -3.62 -20.59 -6.00
C GLU A 286 -5.05 -20.06 -6.13
N PHE A 287 -5.79 -20.54 -7.14
CA PHE A 287 -7.20 -20.21 -7.27
C PHE A 287 -7.99 -20.74 -6.08
N TYR A 288 -8.82 -19.87 -5.52
CA TYR A 288 -9.65 -20.16 -4.36
C TYR A 288 -11.11 -19.86 -4.67
N THR A 289 -12.02 -20.68 -4.16
CA THR A 289 -13.45 -20.43 -4.29
C THR A 289 -13.97 -19.85 -3.00
N ILE A 290 -14.44 -18.61 -3.04
CA ILE A 290 -15.02 -17.95 -1.89
C ILE A 290 -16.53 -18.17 -1.92
N ASP A 291 -17.05 -18.87 -0.92
CA ASP A 291 -18.46 -19.17 -0.74
C ASP A 291 -19.08 -18.20 0.27
N TYR A 292 -20.13 -17.49 -0.12
CA TYR A 292 -20.79 -16.48 0.72
C TYR A 292 -22.24 -16.87 1.07
N GLY A 293 -22.58 -18.17 0.97
CA GLY A 293 -23.91 -18.69 1.28
C GLY A 293 -24.98 -18.39 0.22
N HIS A 294 -24.82 -17.30 -0.55
CA HIS A 294 -25.71 -16.91 -1.66
C HIS A 294 -25.05 -17.01 -3.04
N GLY A 295 -23.87 -17.65 -3.12
CA GLY A 295 -23.14 -17.85 -4.36
C GLY A 295 -21.64 -18.03 -4.12
N LYS A 296 -20.95 -18.49 -5.17
CA LYS A 296 -19.49 -18.70 -5.17
C LYS A 296 -18.83 -17.66 -6.09
N ARG A 297 -17.74 -17.06 -5.64
CA ARG A 297 -16.87 -16.22 -6.48
C ARG A 297 -15.47 -16.80 -6.52
N LEU A 298 -14.79 -16.54 -7.63
CA LEU A 298 -13.38 -16.87 -7.78
C LEU A 298 -12.53 -15.81 -7.07
N GLY A 299 -11.51 -16.26 -6.36
CA GLY A 299 -10.44 -15.46 -5.80
C GLY A 299 -9.11 -16.20 -5.95
N VAL A 300 -8.09 -15.69 -5.27
CA VAL A 300 -6.83 -16.40 -5.04
C VAL A 300 -6.51 -16.40 -3.56
N SER A 301 -5.82 -17.43 -3.10
CA SER A 301 -5.34 -17.52 -1.73
C SER A 301 -3.85 -17.86 -1.72
N ALA A 302 -3.16 -17.38 -0.70
CA ALA A 302 -1.83 -17.86 -0.36
C ALA A 302 -1.61 -17.86 1.15
N GLU A 303 -0.78 -18.78 1.62
CA GLU A 303 -0.38 -18.86 3.03
C GLU A 303 0.45 -17.61 3.41
N ALA A 304 0.30 -17.13 4.63
CA ALA A 304 1.13 -16.06 5.16
C ALA A 304 2.60 -16.48 5.12
N PHE A 305 3.48 -15.61 4.62
CA PHE A 305 4.93 -15.85 4.65
C PHE A 305 5.60 -15.36 5.93
N THR A 306 4.81 -14.76 6.82
CA THR A 306 5.17 -14.28 8.16
C THR A 306 4.70 -15.27 9.23
N SER A 307 5.22 -15.12 10.44
CA SER A 307 4.86 -15.95 11.60
C SER A 307 5.11 -15.18 12.89
N ALA A 308 4.77 -15.78 14.04
CA ALA A 308 5.09 -15.21 15.36
C ALA A 308 6.59 -14.99 15.61
N ASP A 309 7.47 -15.56 14.78
CA ASP A 309 8.92 -15.39 14.87
C ASP A 309 9.49 -14.56 13.70
N LEU A 310 8.67 -14.24 12.70
CA LEU A 310 9.13 -13.67 11.44
C LEU A 310 8.20 -12.57 10.92
N GLU A 311 8.69 -11.35 10.90
CA GLU A 311 7.96 -10.15 10.50
C GLU A 311 8.37 -9.68 9.11
N PHE A 312 7.47 -9.02 8.40
CA PHE A 312 7.73 -8.32 7.16
C PHE A 312 8.05 -6.85 7.43
N VAL A 313 9.22 -6.41 6.97
CA VAL A 313 9.59 -4.98 6.92
C VAL A 313 9.64 -4.55 5.48
N SER A 314 8.80 -3.59 5.12
CA SER A 314 8.70 -3.09 3.75
C SER A 314 9.94 -2.29 3.33
N ALA A 315 10.23 -2.27 2.02
CA ALA A 315 11.23 -1.36 1.46
C ALA A 315 10.90 0.10 1.77
N ARG A 316 9.60 0.46 1.86
CA ARG A 316 9.14 1.82 2.20
C ARG A 316 9.66 2.26 3.56
N GLU A 317 9.60 1.38 4.55
CA GLU A 317 10.09 1.67 5.91
C GLU A 317 11.60 1.85 5.94
N LEU A 318 12.35 0.97 5.26
CA LEU A 318 13.81 1.05 5.15
C LEU A 318 14.26 2.32 4.42
N ILE A 319 13.63 2.63 3.28
CA ILE A 319 13.94 3.82 2.47
C ILE A 319 13.62 5.09 3.26
N ARG A 320 12.47 5.15 3.94
CA ARG A 320 12.09 6.29 4.78
C ARG A 320 13.09 6.52 5.91
N ALA A 321 13.58 5.46 6.55
CA ALA A 321 14.60 5.55 7.58
C ALA A 321 15.95 6.03 6.99
N GLY A 322 16.40 5.42 5.89
CA GLY A 322 17.69 5.73 5.28
C GLY A 322 17.78 7.09 4.60
N ARG A 323 16.68 7.63 4.03
CA ARG A 323 16.64 8.98 3.45
C ARG A 323 17.03 10.09 4.43
N ARG A 324 16.84 9.87 5.74
CA ARG A 324 17.24 10.83 6.78
C ARG A 324 18.76 10.87 6.97
N MET A 325 19.41 9.73 6.76
CA MET A 325 20.85 9.55 6.96
C MET A 325 21.64 9.88 5.69
N HIS A 326 21.10 9.55 4.52
CA HIS A 326 21.79 9.64 3.23
C HIS A 326 21.10 10.59 2.27
N LYS A 327 21.25 11.90 2.48
CA LYS A 327 20.68 12.92 1.58
C LYS A 327 21.29 12.80 0.18
N GLY A 328 20.44 12.70 -0.85
CA GLY A 328 20.84 12.64 -2.25
C GLY A 328 21.19 11.24 -2.78
N ALA A 329 21.15 10.20 -1.94
CA ALA A 329 21.22 8.82 -2.40
C ALA A 329 19.91 8.42 -3.10
N SER A 330 20.00 7.54 -4.11
CA SER A 330 18.82 6.98 -4.75
C SER A 330 18.09 6.03 -3.80
N ASP A 331 16.78 5.86 -3.97
CA ASP A 331 16.01 4.90 -3.18
C ASP A 331 16.52 3.46 -3.34
N TYR A 332 17.03 3.12 -4.54
CA TYR A 332 17.68 1.84 -4.81
C TYR A 332 18.90 1.65 -3.90
N ASP A 333 19.82 2.62 -3.89
CA ASP A 333 21.03 2.54 -3.07
C ASP A 333 20.70 2.53 -1.58
N ILE A 334 19.71 3.32 -1.15
CA ILE A 334 19.26 3.34 0.24
C ILE A 334 18.73 1.97 0.66
N PHE A 335 17.89 1.34 -0.17
CA PHE A 335 17.36 0.01 0.13
C PHE A 335 18.46 -1.06 0.16
N VAL A 336 19.36 -1.07 -0.83
CA VAL A 336 20.48 -2.02 -0.90
C VAL A 336 21.40 -1.88 0.32
N ASN A 337 21.81 -0.66 0.65
CA ASN A 337 22.68 -0.42 1.80
C ASN A 337 21.98 -0.77 3.12
N ALA A 338 20.68 -0.46 3.28
CA ALA A 338 19.94 -0.82 4.48
C ALA A 338 19.86 -2.35 4.68
N CYS A 339 19.71 -3.12 3.59
CA CYS A 339 19.74 -4.58 3.65
C CYS A 339 21.14 -5.11 4.00
N GLU A 340 22.19 -4.52 3.41
CA GLU A 340 23.59 -4.85 3.70
C GLU A 340 23.96 -4.58 5.16
N ASP A 341 23.62 -3.39 5.68
CA ASP A 341 23.81 -3.02 7.08
C ASP A 341 23.04 -3.93 8.03
N GLY A 342 21.89 -4.44 7.60
CA GLY A 342 21.08 -5.43 8.31
C GLY A 342 21.60 -6.87 8.22
N GLY A 343 22.68 -7.11 7.47
CA GLY A 343 23.37 -8.40 7.38
C GLY A 343 23.04 -9.25 6.15
N ILE A 344 22.23 -8.77 5.20
CA ILE A 344 21.96 -9.46 3.94
C ILE A 344 23.03 -9.06 2.92
N PRO A 345 23.81 -9.98 2.34
CA PRO A 345 24.87 -9.63 1.40
C PRO A 345 24.35 -8.78 0.24
N LYS A 346 25.04 -7.67 -0.06
CA LYS A 346 24.68 -6.77 -1.16
C LYS A 346 24.47 -7.48 -2.50
N SER A 347 25.30 -8.48 -2.80
CA SER A 347 25.17 -9.30 -4.02
C SER A 347 23.82 -10.00 -4.11
N ASP A 348 23.28 -10.46 -2.98
CA ASP A 348 22.04 -11.22 -2.93
C ASP A 348 20.83 -10.28 -3.09
N VAL A 349 20.92 -9.08 -2.51
CA VAL A 349 19.92 -8.01 -2.67
C VAL A 349 19.88 -7.55 -4.12
N GLU A 350 21.03 -7.28 -4.73
CA GLU A 350 21.11 -6.84 -6.12
C GLU A 350 20.62 -7.93 -7.08
N ALA A 351 20.97 -9.20 -6.84
CA ALA A 351 20.46 -10.33 -7.62
C ALA A 351 18.94 -10.47 -7.50
N PHE A 352 18.37 -10.34 -6.30
CA PHE A 352 16.92 -10.36 -6.11
C PHE A 352 16.22 -9.22 -6.85
N LEU A 353 16.75 -8.00 -6.77
CA LEU A 353 16.18 -6.84 -7.46
C LEU A 353 16.29 -6.98 -8.98
N ASP A 354 17.42 -7.46 -9.50
CA ASP A 354 17.60 -7.75 -10.92
C ASP A 354 16.54 -8.76 -11.39
N TYR A 355 16.40 -9.87 -10.66
CA TYR A 355 15.41 -10.89 -10.97
C TYR A 355 13.98 -10.33 -10.96
N GLN A 356 13.59 -9.62 -9.89
CA GLN A 356 12.25 -9.09 -9.73
C GLN A 356 11.92 -8.07 -10.82
N ILE A 357 12.83 -7.12 -11.11
CA ILE A 357 12.68 -6.12 -12.18
C ILE A 357 12.48 -6.80 -13.54
N LEU A 358 13.25 -7.85 -13.83
CA LEU A 358 13.16 -8.55 -15.11
C LEU A 358 11.87 -9.37 -15.21
N THR A 359 11.44 -10.05 -14.16
CA THR A 359 10.15 -10.76 -14.17
C THR A 359 8.97 -9.80 -14.25
N ASP A 360 9.01 -8.67 -13.54
CA ASP A 360 8.00 -7.61 -13.62
C ASP A 360 7.92 -7.03 -15.02
N PHE A 361 9.05 -6.77 -15.67
CA PHE A 361 9.10 -6.29 -17.05
C PHE A 361 8.44 -7.25 -18.05
N ILE A 362 8.64 -8.56 -17.87
CA ILE A 362 8.07 -9.59 -18.76
C ILE A 362 6.54 -9.59 -18.72
N ILE A 363 5.96 -9.40 -17.53
CA ILE A 363 4.51 -9.35 -17.34
C ILE A 363 3.96 -7.92 -17.33
N SER A 364 4.80 -6.90 -17.52
CA SER A 364 4.45 -5.49 -17.35
C SER A 364 3.75 -5.21 -16.01
N ASN A 365 4.34 -5.62 -14.89
CA ASN A 365 3.87 -5.26 -13.55
C ASN A 365 4.14 -3.78 -13.29
N THR A 366 3.08 -2.99 -13.16
CA THR A 366 3.19 -1.53 -13.01
C THR A 366 3.16 -1.06 -11.56
N ASP A 367 2.88 -1.95 -10.60
CA ASP A 367 2.70 -1.62 -9.18
C ASP A 367 3.76 -2.28 -8.29
N ARG A 368 5.05 -2.16 -8.67
CA ARG A 368 6.19 -2.59 -7.83
C ARG A 368 6.54 -1.52 -6.79
N ASN A 369 5.52 -1.04 -6.07
CA ASN A 369 5.67 0.00 -5.07
C ASN A 369 6.46 -0.52 -3.86
N TYR A 370 6.91 0.38 -2.99
CA TYR A 370 7.82 0.04 -1.89
C TYR A 370 7.16 -0.75 -0.73
N ASP A 371 5.86 -1.02 -0.77
CA ASP A 371 5.19 -1.96 0.16
C ASP A 371 5.19 -3.40 -0.39
N ASN A 372 5.49 -3.60 -1.68
CA ASN A 372 5.39 -4.89 -2.38
C ASN A 372 6.72 -5.66 -2.45
N PHE A 373 7.74 -5.20 -1.73
CA PHE A 373 8.99 -5.93 -1.49
C PHE A 373 9.66 -5.40 -0.22
N GLY A 374 10.62 -6.15 0.31
CA GLY A 374 11.28 -5.81 1.56
C GLY A 374 12.11 -6.96 2.12
N VAL A 375 12.19 -7.04 3.44
CA VAL A 375 12.93 -8.08 4.17
C VAL A 375 12.04 -8.78 5.18
N LEU A 376 12.42 -10.00 5.52
CA LEU A 376 11.91 -10.69 6.70
C LEU A 376 12.86 -10.46 7.87
N ARG A 377 12.29 -10.11 9.03
CA ARG A 377 13.00 -9.79 10.27
C ARG A 377 12.60 -10.77 11.35
N ASP A 378 13.58 -11.30 12.07
CA ASP A 378 13.34 -12.12 13.26
C ASP A 378 12.73 -11.24 14.35
N ALA A 379 11.55 -11.61 14.84
CA ALA A 379 10.77 -10.76 15.73
C ALA A 379 11.46 -10.56 17.10
N GLU A 380 12.17 -11.58 17.61
CA GLU A 380 12.81 -11.47 18.93
C GLU A 380 14.12 -10.68 18.85
N THR A 381 14.99 -11.02 17.90
CA THR A 381 16.34 -10.45 17.77
C THR A 381 16.38 -9.16 16.95
N LEU A 382 15.32 -8.86 16.21
CA LEU A 382 15.18 -7.71 15.29
C LEU A 382 16.17 -7.71 14.11
N LYS A 383 16.86 -8.82 13.86
CA LYS A 383 17.82 -8.96 12.77
C LYS A 383 17.11 -9.34 11.47
N PHE A 384 17.62 -8.85 10.34
CA PHE A 384 17.12 -9.28 9.05
C PHE A 384 17.58 -10.72 8.78
N VAL A 385 16.64 -11.54 8.32
CA VAL A 385 16.86 -12.97 8.04
C VAL A 385 17.15 -13.17 6.56
N LYS A 386 16.29 -12.61 5.70
CA LYS A 386 16.36 -12.70 4.23
C LYS A 386 15.46 -11.66 3.58
N LEU A 387 15.50 -11.56 2.26
CA LEU A 387 14.51 -10.79 1.49
C LEU A 387 13.13 -11.45 1.60
N ALA A 388 12.08 -10.64 1.59
CA ALA A 388 10.72 -11.14 1.55
C ALA A 388 10.46 -11.89 0.22
N PRO A 389 9.57 -12.91 0.22
CA PRO A 389 9.16 -13.56 -1.02
C PRO A 389 8.63 -12.54 -2.03
N ILE A 390 8.65 -12.85 -3.32
CA ILE A 390 8.02 -12.00 -4.34
C ILE A 390 6.51 -12.19 -4.29
N PHE A 391 5.74 -11.10 -4.26
CA PHE A 391 4.27 -11.11 -4.20
C PHE A 391 3.67 -9.89 -4.91
N ASP A 392 2.33 -9.85 -4.96
CA ASP A 392 1.52 -8.74 -5.51
C ASP A 392 1.80 -8.42 -6.99
N SER A 393 1.69 -9.45 -7.84
CA SER A 393 1.77 -9.30 -9.30
C SER A 393 0.41 -9.01 -9.95
N GLY A 394 -0.63 -8.72 -9.16
CA GLY A 394 -1.99 -8.51 -9.65
C GLY A 394 -2.13 -7.37 -10.65
N ASN A 395 -1.39 -6.28 -10.43
CA ASN A 395 -1.37 -5.08 -11.28
C ASN A 395 -0.39 -5.20 -12.46
N SER A 396 -0.32 -6.39 -13.05
CA SER A 396 0.45 -6.68 -14.25
C SER A 396 -0.45 -6.94 -15.46
N MET A 397 0.15 -7.31 -16.59
CA MET A 397 -0.53 -7.81 -17.78
C MET A 397 -1.66 -6.89 -18.24
N PHE A 398 -1.44 -5.58 -18.12
CA PHE A 398 -2.37 -4.55 -18.57
C PHE A 398 -3.75 -4.69 -17.92
N TYR A 399 -3.80 -4.92 -16.60
CA TYR A 399 -5.02 -5.26 -15.86
C TYR A 399 -6.14 -4.21 -15.95
N ASP A 400 -5.78 -2.93 -16.08
CA ASP A 400 -6.68 -1.77 -16.13
C ASP A 400 -6.72 -1.08 -17.50
N LEU A 401 -5.86 -1.49 -18.43
CA LEU A 401 -5.72 -0.84 -19.74
C LEU A 401 -6.85 -1.25 -20.69
N ASP A 402 -7.56 -0.23 -21.20
CA ASP A 402 -8.56 -0.39 -22.25
C ASP A 402 -7.86 -0.62 -23.61
N MET A 403 -7.78 -1.89 -23.98
CA MET A 403 -7.16 -2.35 -25.22
C MET A 403 -7.87 -1.88 -26.50
N ASN A 404 -9.00 -1.16 -26.39
CA ASN A 404 -9.75 -0.64 -27.54
C ASN A 404 -9.18 0.67 -28.11
N HIS A 405 -8.25 1.33 -27.42
CA HIS A 405 -7.69 2.62 -27.84
C HIS A 405 -6.25 2.49 -28.38
N GLY A 406 -6.12 2.24 -29.69
CA GLY A 406 -4.88 2.49 -30.46
C GLY A 406 -3.62 1.70 -30.07
N THR A 407 -2.52 1.96 -30.77
CA THR A 407 -1.22 1.29 -30.56
C THR A 407 -0.67 1.55 -29.16
N LEU A 408 -0.56 0.51 -28.33
CA LEU A 408 0.14 0.59 -27.04
C LEU A 408 1.60 1.02 -27.24
N GLU A 409 2.00 2.11 -26.60
CA GLU A 409 3.40 2.52 -26.51
C GLU A 409 4.15 1.69 -25.47
N LEU A 410 4.58 0.49 -25.86
CA LEU A 410 5.32 -0.43 -24.98
C LEU A 410 6.68 0.09 -24.47
N ASN A 411 7.14 1.24 -24.98
CA ASN A 411 8.47 1.77 -24.67
C ASN A 411 8.46 2.78 -23.50
N ASN A 412 7.29 3.17 -23.00
CA ASN A 412 7.18 4.17 -21.92
C ASN A 412 6.00 3.84 -20.99
N ILE A 413 5.93 2.60 -20.53
CA ILE A 413 4.91 2.17 -19.56
C ILE A 413 5.34 2.69 -18.17
N PRO A 414 4.55 3.59 -17.55
CA PRO A 414 4.85 4.10 -16.22
C PRO A 414 4.76 2.99 -15.17
N VAL A 415 5.58 3.10 -14.13
CA VAL A 415 5.59 2.15 -13.01
C VAL A 415 5.73 2.90 -11.69
N ASP A 416 5.12 2.39 -10.62
CA ASP A 416 5.38 2.89 -9.28
C ASP A 416 6.58 2.16 -8.68
N SER A 417 7.79 2.73 -8.82
CA SER A 417 9.00 2.14 -8.26
C SER A 417 10.24 3.07 -8.27
N PHE A 418 11.45 2.51 -8.20
CA PHE A 418 12.75 3.23 -8.22
C PHE A 418 12.97 4.13 -9.45
N ALA A 419 12.24 3.90 -10.53
CA ALA A 419 12.28 4.69 -11.75
C ALA A 419 10.86 4.94 -12.26
N GLU A 420 10.69 5.96 -13.11
CA GLU A 420 9.37 6.42 -13.58
C GLU A 420 8.70 5.46 -14.56
N ASN A 421 9.48 4.58 -15.21
CA ASN A 421 8.99 3.62 -16.20
C ASN A 421 9.82 2.34 -16.21
N GLU A 422 9.30 1.31 -16.89
CA GLU A 422 9.95 0.01 -17.02
C GLU A 422 11.38 0.08 -17.58
N PHE A 423 11.63 0.94 -18.57
CA PHE A 423 12.96 1.05 -19.19
C PHE A 423 13.97 1.68 -18.24
N GLY A 424 13.54 2.63 -17.40
CA GLY A 424 14.32 3.18 -16.31
C GLY A 424 14.72 2.09 -15.31
N LEU A 425 13.80 1.18 -14.97
CA LEU A 425 14.12 0.03 -14.12
C LEU A 425 15.11 -0.93 -14.77
N LEU A 426 14.96 -1.23 -16.06
CA LEU A 426 15.91 -2.09 -16.77
C LEU A 426 17.34 -1.53 -16.81
N ARG A 427 17.52 -0.21 -16.68
CA ARG A 427 18.85 0.42 -16.57
C ARG A 427 19.51 0.17 -15.21
N LEU A 428 18.74 -0.24 -14.20
CA LEU A 428 19.26 -0.61 -12.87
C LEU A 428 19.76 -2.07 -12.84
N VAL A 429 19.34 -2.89 -13.81
CA VAL A 429 19.66 -4.32 -13.85
C VAL A 429 21.15 -4.54 -14.11
N LYS A 430 21.81 -5.31 -13.24
CA LYS A 430 23.24 -5.64 -13.36
C LYS A 430 23.49 -6.97 -14.05
N ASP A 431 22.71 -7.99 -13.73
CA ASP A 431 22.76 -9.32 -14.35
C ASP A 431 21.43 -9.68 -15.04
N PRO A 432 21.28 -9.39 -16.35
CA PRO A 432 20.10 -9.82 -17.10
C PRO A 432 20.01 -11.34 -17.29
N SER A 433 21.08 -12.09 -17.02
CA SER A 433 21.13 -13.53 -17.24
C SER A 433 20.40 -14.34 -16.16
N ILE A 434 20.12 -13.72 -15.01
CA ILE A 434 19.46 -14.32 -13.85
C ILE A 434 18.08 -14.91 -14.15
N VAL A 435 17.37 -14.35 -15.15
CA VAL A 435 16.11 -14.91 -15.66
C VAL A 435 16.38 -15.87 -16.83
N GLU A 436 15.90 -17.11 -16.68
CA GLU A 436 15.99 -18.15 -17.70
C GLU A 436 14.80 -18.05 -18.65
N VAL A 437 15.01 -17.47 -19.84
CA VAL A 437 13.95 -17.20 -20.83
C VAL A 437 13.21 -18.48 -21.25
N ASP A 438 13.91 -19.62 -21.33
CA ASP A 438 13.32 -20.91 -21.70
C ASP A 438 12.40 -21.50 -20.61
N LYS A 439 12.51 -21.02 -19.37
CA LYS A 439 11.63 -21.40 -18.25
C LYS A 439 10.41 -20.48 -18.10
N LEU A 440 10.28 -19.44 -18.92
CA LEU A 440 9.08 -18.61 -18.96
C LEU A 440 7.89 -19.40 -19.51
N LEU A 441 6.67 -18.89 -19.29
CA LEU A 441 5.47 -19.51 -19.81
C LEU A 441 5.51 -19.57 -21.34
N THR A 442 4.97 -20.66 -21.89
CA THR A 442 4.63 -20.71 -23.31
C THR A 442 3.30 -19.99 -23.54
N ASN A 443 3.02 -19.63 -24.79
CA ASN A 443 1.72 -19.03 -25.14
C ASN A 443 0.54 -19.96 -24.82
N ASP A 444 0.73 -21.27 -24.94
CA ASP A 444 -0.31 -22.25 -24.59
C ASP A 444 -0.56 -22.29 -23.07
N GLU A 445 0.49 -22.24 -22.26
CA GLU A 445 0.36 -22.18 -20.79
C GLU A 445 -0.31 -20.87 -20.36
N LEU A 446 0.17 -19.73 -20.86
CA LEU A 446 -0.36 -18.42 -20.53
C LEU A 446 -1.80 -18.26 -21.01
N SER A 447 -2.11 -18.71 -22.23
CA SER A 447 -3.47 -18.68 -22.77
C SER A 447 -4.44 -19.53 -21.95
N LYS A 448 -4.01 -20.67 -21.41
CA LYS A 448 -4.88 -21.52 -20.56
C LYS A 448 -5.25 -20.82 -19.26
N VAL A 449 -4.30 -20.13 -18.62
CA VAL A 449 -4.58 -19.36 -17.41
C VAL A 449 -5.49 -18.18 -17.72
N LEU A 450 -5.19 -17.42 -18.77
CA LEU A 450 -5.95 -16.21 -19.13
C LEU A 450 -7.33 -16.49 -19.75
N ALA A 451 -7.57 -17.67 -20.34
CA ALA A 451 -8.84 -18.00 -20.99
C ALA A 451 -10.05 -17.98 -20.02
N SER A 452 -9.81 -18.16 -18.73
CA SER A 452 -10.86 -18.10 -17.69
C SER A 452 -11.03 -16.70 -17.08
N SER A 453 -10.24 -15.72 -17.51
CA SER A 453 -10.43 -14.32 -17.15
C SER A 453 -11.60 -13.70 -17.92
N ASN A 454 -12.08 -12.53 -17.49
CA ASN A 454 -13.13 -11.78 -18.19
C ASN A 454 -12.65 -11.08 -19.47
N ARG A 455 -11.62 -11.61 -20.14
CA ARG A 455 -11.07 -11.06 -21.40
C ARG A 455 -11.64 -11.76 -22.63
N THR A 456 -11.76 -11.01 -23.72
CA THR A 456 -12.13 -11.58 -25.02
C THR A 456 -10.95 -12.36 -25.62
N PRO A 457 -11.20 -13.33 -26.52
CA PRO A 457 -10.12 -14.04 -27.21
C PRO A 457 -9.16 -13.12 -27.97
N GLU A 458 -9.63 -11.98 -28.47
CA GLU A 458 -8.78 -10.97 -29.12
C GLU A 458 -7.85 -10.29 -28.12
N GLN A 459 -8.37 -9.88 -26.96
CA GLN A 459 -7.54 -9.30 -25.89
C GLN A 459 -6.46 -10.29 -25.42
N VAL A 460 -6.81 -11.58 -25.27
CA VAL A 460 -5.83 -12.61 -24.93
C VAL A 460 -4.74 -12.72 -26.01
N ARG A 461 -5.10 -12.74 -27.29
CA ARG A 461 -4.12 -12.75 -28.40
C ARG A 461 -3.17 -11.55 -28.35
N VAL A 462 -3.68 -10.35 -28.08
CA VAL A 462 -2.84 -9.15 -27.96
C VAL A 462 -1.88 -9.27 -26.79
N LEU A 463 -2.34 -9.75 -25.62
CA LEU A 463 -1.47 -9.96 -24.46
C LEU A 463 -0.37 -10.98 -24.73
N LEU A 464 -0.68 -12.09 -25.41
CA LEU A 464 0.33 -13.09 -25.81
C LEU A 464 1.39 -12.47 -26.74
N SER A 465 0.95 -11.65 -27.71
CA SER A 465 1.85 -10.93 -28.62
C SER A 465 2.77 -9.95 -27.88
N ILE A 466 2.24 -9.21 -26.90
CA ILE A 466 3.03 -8.32 -26.06
C ILE A 466 4.02 -9.11 -25.21
N TYR A 467 3.57 -10.21 -24.59
CA TYR A 467 4.40 -11.08 -23.77
C TYR A 467 5.58 -11.66 -24.57
N ASP A 468 5.35 -12.16 -25.79
CA ASP A 468 6.42 -12.63 -26.67
C ASP A 468 7.39 -11.51 -27.06
N ARG A 469 6.88 -10.31 -27.35
CA ARG A 469 7.74 -9.16 -27.64
C ARG A 469 8.60 -8.78 -26.44
N LYS A 470 8.05 -8.82 -25.22
CA LYS A 470 8.81 -8.60 -23.98
C LYS A 470 9.88 -9.68 -23.77
N LYS A 471 9.59 -10.94 -24.08
CA LYS A 471 10.57 -12.04 -24.07
C LYS A 471 11.71 -11.81 -25.06
N ASP A 472 11.41 -11.38 -26.29
CA ASP A 472 12.43 -11.03 -27.30
C ASP A 472 13.29 -9.84 -26.84
N MET A 473 12.69 -8.82 -26.23
CA MET A 473 13.43 -7.67 -25.66
C MET A 473 14.35 -8.12 -24.52
N LEU A 474 13.89 -8.99 -23.62
CA LEU A 474 14.72 -9.58 -22.57
C LEU A 474 15.87 -10.41 -23.16
N PHE A 475 15.60 -11.21 -24.20
CA PHE A 475 16.63 -11.98 -24.89
C PHE A 475 17.71 -11.07 -25.51
N LYS A 476 17.31 -9.94 -26.11
CA LYS A 476 18.22 -8.90 -26.60
C LYS A 476 19.02 -8.24 -25.48
N LEU A 477 18.39 -7.94 -24.34
CA LEU A 477 19.06 -7.40 -23.15
C LEU A 477 20.19 -8.33 -22.69
N LYS A 478 19.91 -9.64 -22.59
CA LYS A 478 20.90 -10.67 -22.22
C LYS A 478 22.12 -10.73 -23.15
N ARG A 479 21.96 -10.33 -24.41
CA ARG A 479 23.03 -10.28 -25.41
C ARG A 479 23.76 -8.93 -25.47
N GLY A 480 23.39 -7.98 -24.61
CA GLY A 480 23.94 -6.62 -24.62
C GLY A 480 23.40 -5.74 -25.77
N GLU A 481 22.32 -6.15 -26.43
CA GLU A 481 21.72 -5.41 -27.54
C GLU A 481 20.82 -4.28 -27.00
N LEU A 482 21.41 -3.18 -26.53
CA LEU A 482 20.73 -2.07 -25.85
C LEU A 482 20.10 -1.02 -26.79
N GLY A 483 20.13 -1.23 -28.10
CA GLY A 483 19.71 -0.23 -29.10
C GLY A 483 18.24 0.20 -28.95
N TRP A 484 17.39 -0.66 -28.40
CA TRP A 484 15.97 -0.39 -28.15
C TRP A 484 15.70 0.33 -26.81
N LEU A 485 16.65 0.31 -25.88
CA LEU A 485 16.57 0.98 -24.57
C LEU A 485 17.01 2.46 -24.63
N LYS A 486 17.61 2.87 -25.77
CA LYS A 486 18.07 4.23 -26.05
C LYS A 486 16.92 5.06 -26.65
N LYS A 487 15.92 5.39 -25.85
CA LYS A 487 15.04 6.54 -26.07
C LYS A 487 14.76 7.23 -24.74
#